data_AF-A0A948V647-F1
#
_entry.id   AF-A0A948V647-F1
#
_cell.length_a   1.000
_cell.length_b   1.000
_cell.length_c   1.000
_cell.angle_alpha   90.00
_cell.angle_beta   90.00
_cell.angle_gamma   90.00
#
_symmetry.space_group_name_H-M   'P 1'
#
loop_
_entity.id
_entity.type
_entity.pdbx_description
1 polymer ?
#
loop_
_entity_poly.entity_id
_entity_poly.type
_entity_poly.pdbx_seq_one_letter_code
_entity_poly.pdbx_strand_id
1 'polypeptide(L)'
;MNDFELHLPQLPTEEEWLNTISELEGLEKEAAIVRAKGYNLLSDFSEPRVTFERIGWLNLWSKAIVALESAISAFQEGLDWVLQTTSRSTFEWTLHAYVLIEPIFDLIELEKSEHKVVVSSRSREYSHRITVERLRAYAAWCLWSDGVFYSDLLHPKTLENVWDPNPAKKILANEKDREGYERFFGTLEVETDEEKLNKSREEMEGIYRGKKARIDRWLQDAQLKSWSDKITQLSRTSKGAISFFNLFDPDATVAKKLKKLDLRFGYVQYSKSSMALHGSSMEQFINIGNSVITPKLNMPNQGDETLFETVISDCNCLFVLLGMLNHFVLKNEKVRG
;
A
#
# COMPACT_ATOMS: atom_id res chain seq x y z
N MET A 1 3.50 18.34 17.13
CA MET A 1 3.85 19.15 15.93
C MET A 1 2.56 19.51 15.21
N ASN A 2 2.23 20.79 15.01
CA ASN A 2 0.88 21.19 14.58
C ASN A 2 0.78 21.97 13.26
N ASP A 3 1.79 21.97 12.38
CA ASP A 3 1.70 22.74 11.14
C ASP A 3 2.31 21.98 9.94
N PHE A 4 1.59 20.97 9.44
CA PHE A 4 1.79 20.49 8.08
C PHE A 4 0.70 21.09 7.21
N GLU A 5 1.10 21.74 6.12
CA GLU A 5 0.18 22.22 5.09
C GLU A 5 -0.16 21.07 4.14
N LEU A 6 -1.46 20.86 3.93
CA LEU A 6 -1.98 19.88 3.00
C LEU A 6 -2.10 20.50 1.61
N HIS A 7 -1.29 20.03 0.68
CA HIS A 7 -1.47 20.35 -0.74
C HIS A 7 -2.10 19.15 -1.44
N LEU A 8 -3.33 19.34 -1.93
CA LEU A 8 -4.05 18.35 -2.72
C LEU A 8 -3.86 18.62 -4.21
N PRO A 9 -3.86 17.57 -5.06
CA PRO A 9 -3.86 17.77 -6.50
C PRO A 9 -5.11 18.54 -6.95
N GLN A 10 -5.00 19.25 -8.07
CA GLN A 10 -6.19 19.81 -8.71
C GLN A 10 -7.11 18.66 -9.14
N LEU A 11 -8.36 18.73 -8.70
CA LEU A 11 -9.36 17.72 -9.02
C LEU A 11 -10.06 18.10 -10.33
N PRO A 12 -10.36 17.13 -11.21
CA PRO A 12 -11.26 17.39 -12.33
C PRO A 12 -12.63 17.84 -11.83
N THR A 13 -13.27 18.72 -12.58
CA THR A 13 -14.64 19.17 -12.37
C THR A 13 -15.63 18.03 -12.61
N GLU A 14 -16.85 18.18 -12.10
CA GLU A 14 -17.93 17.22 -12.33
C GLU A 14 -18.23 17.05 -13.84
N GLU A 15 -18.19 18.14 -14.60
CA GLU A 15 -18.38 18.12 -16.06
C GLU A 15 -17.26 17.35 -16.77
N GLU A 16 -16.00 17.57 -16.39
CA GLU A 16 -14.85 16.83 -16.94
C GLU A 16 -14.95 15.33 -16.66
N TRP A 17 -15.37 14.94 -15.45
CA TRP A 17 -15.63 13.54 -15.12
C TRP A 17 -16.76 12.95 -15.95
N LEU A 18 -17.89 13.64 -16.07
CA LEU A 18 -19.04 13.18 -16.84
C LEU A 18 -18.68 12.97 -18.31
N ASN A 19 -17.96 13.93 -18.91
CA ASN A 19 -17.50 13.82 -20.29
C ASN A 19 -16.58 12.60 -20.45
N THR A 20 -15.55 12.47 -19.62
CA THR A 20 -14.61 11.34 -19.66
C THR A 20 -15.30 9.99 -19.50
N ILE A 21 -16.22 9.86 -18.53
CA ILE A 21 -16.94 8.61 -18.26
C ILE A 21 -17.93 8.27 -19.38
N SER A 22 -18.50 9.28 -20.06
CA SER A 22 -19.47 9.07 -21.13
C SER A 22 -18.86 8.44 -22.39
N GLU A 23 -17.57 8.65 -22.61
CA GLU A 23 -16.80 8.13 -23.75
C GLU A 23 -16.31 6.68 -23.54
N LEU A 24 -16.44 6.15 -22.32
CA LEU A 24 -15.97 4.83 -21.94
C LEU A 24 -17.11 3.81 -21.86
N GLU A 25 -16.79 2.54 -22.11
CA GLU A 25 -17.68 1.39 -22.00
C GLU A 25 -17.06 0.26 -21.18
N GLY A 26 -17.86 -0.73 -20.80
CA GLY A 26 -17.39 -1.92 -20.07
C GLY A 26 -16.64 -1.63 -18.77
N LEU A 27 -15.62 -2.45 -18.49
CA LEU A 27 -14.81 -2.36 -17.27
C LEU A 27 -13.99 -1.06 -17.19
N GLU A 28 -13.60 -0.47 -18.32
CA GLU A 28 -12.90 0.82 -18.33
C GLU A 28 -13.80 1.94 -17.79
N LYS A 29 -15.09 1.92 -18.15
CA LYS A 29 -16.08 2.84 -17.59
C LYS A 29 -16.25 2.64 -16.09
N GLU A 30 -16.33 1.39 -15.63
CA GLU A 30 -16.45 1.09 -14.21
C GLU A 30 -15.23 1.58 -13.41
N ALA A 31 -14.02 1.33 -13.93
CA ALA A 31 -12.79 1.83 -13.36
C ALA A 31 -12.78 3.37 -13.30
N ALA A 32 -13.22 4.05 -14.36
CA ALA A 32 -13.32 5.52 -14.39
C ALA A 32 -14.33 6.06 -13.37
N ILE A 33 -15.47 5.38 -13.16
CA ILE A 33 -16.43 5.73 -12.12
C ILE A 33 -15.80 5.59 -10.73
N VAL A 34 -15.10 4.47 -10.48
CA VAL A 34 -14.42 4.23 -9.19
C VAL A 34 -13.30 5.25 -8.96
N ARG A 35 -12.56 5.60 -10.02
CA ARG A 35 -11.55 6.67 -10.01
C ARG A 35 -12.17 8.01 -9.61
N ALA A 36 -13.26 8.42 -10.26
CA ALA A 36 -13.97 9.65 -9.94
C ALA A 36 -14.47 9.68 -8.48
N LYS A 37 -15.02 8.56 -7.97
CA LYS A 37 -15.38 8.43 -6.54
C LYS A 37 -14.17 8.68 -5.64
N GLY A 38 -13.03 8.06 -5.95
CA GLY A 38 -11.79 8.24 -5.19
C GLY A 38 -11.36 9.71 -5.14
N TYR A 39 -11.28 10.39 -6.29
CA TYR A 39 -10.93 11.81 -6.34
C TYR A 39 -11.95 12.71 -5.60
N ASN A 40 -13.24 12.41 -5.69
CA ASN A 40 -14.28 13.15 -4.98
C ASN A 40 -14.20 13.00 -3.46
N LEU A 41 -13.51 12.01 -2.91
CA LEU A 41 -13.23 11.97 -1.48
C LEU A 41 -12.25 13.07 -1.04
N LEU A 42 -11.44 13.61 -1.95
CA LEU A 42 -10.51 14.69 -1.63
C LEU A 42 -11.19 16.06 -1.57
N SER A 43 -12.28 16.27 -2.31
CA SER A 43 -12.99 17.56 -2.32
C SER A 43 -13.61 17.90 -0.95
N ASP A 44 -13.76 16.89 -0.10
CA ASP A 44 -14.27 17.00 1.27
C ASP A 44 -13.27 17.61 2.27
N PHE A 45 -11.99 17.78 1.90
CA PHE A 45 -10.99 18.39 2.79
C PHE A 45 -10.96 19.91 2.62
N SER A 46 -11.63 20.63 3.52
CA SER A 46 -11.62 22.09 3.59
C SER A 46 -10.48 22.67 4.45
N GLU A 47 -9.91 21.86 5.35
CA GLU A 47 -8.89 22.30 6.30
C GLU A 47 -7.47 22.10 5.72
N PRO A 48 -6.61 23.13 5.71
CA PRO A 48 -5.24 23.03 5.19
C PRO A 48 -4.29 22.30 6.13
N ARG A 49 -4.69 21.93 7.35
CA ARG A 49 -3.82 21.27 8.34
C ARG A 49 -3.85 19.75 8.20
N VAL A 50 -2.69 19.10 8.27
CA VAL A 50 -2.61 17.64 8.29
C VAL A 50 -2.38 17.14 9.71
N THR A 51 -3.24 16.21 10.16
CA THR A 51 -3.05 15.41 11.38
C THR A 51 -2.58 13.99 11.06
N PHE A 52 -2.03 13.24 12.02
CA PHE A 52 -1.51 11.90 11.74
C PHE A 52 -2.59 10.89 11.34
N GLU A 53 -3.80 10.97 11.89
CA GLU A 53 -4.90 10.15 11.40
C GLU A 53 -5.27 10.48 9.93
N ARG A 54 -5.15 11.74 9.53
CA ARG A 54 -5.35 12.18 8.13
C ARG A 54 -4.22 11.68 7.23
N ILE A 55 -2.97 11.64 7.71
CA ILE A 55 -1.85 11.00 6.99
C ILE A 55 -2.12 9.51 6.77
N GLY A 56 -2.60 8.81 7.80
CA GLY A 56 -2.95 7.40 7.69
C GLY A 56 -4.03 7.15 6.64
N TRP A 57 -5.08 7.99 6.65
CA TRP A 57 -6.15 7.96 5.64
C TRP A 57 -5.62 8.26 4.22
N LEU A 58 -4.84 9.34 4.05
CA LEU A 58 -4.28 9.76 2.76
C LEU A 58 -3.35 8.69 2.19
N ASN A 59 -2.58 7.99 3.04
CA ASN A 59 -1.72 6.90 2.59
C ASN A 59 -2.51 5.74 1.98
N LEU A 60 -3.65 5.34 2.58
CA LEU A 60 -4.53 4.32 1.99
C LEU A 60 -5.20 4.81 0.72
N TRP A 61 -5.67 6.06 0.72
CA TRP A 61 -6.26 6.68 -0.46
C TRP A 61 -5.28 6.69 -1.65
N SER A 62 -4.03 7.14 -1.42
CA SER A 62 -3.01 7.18 -2.46
C SER A 62 -2.66 5.79 -2.98
N LYS A 63 -2.58 4.80 -2.09
CA LYS A 63 -2.38 3.39 -2.47
C LYS A 63 -3.50 2.88 -3.38
N ALA A 64 -4.77 3.16 -3.03
CA ALA A 64 -5.92 2.76 -3.83
C ALA A 64 -5.93 3.40 -5.23
N ILE A 65 -5.64 4.70 -5.32
CA ILE A 65 -5.54 5.40 -6.61
C ILE A 65 -4.40 4.84 -7.46
N VAL A 66 -3.18 4.71 -6.89
CA VAL A 66 -2.03 4.19 -7.63
C VAL A 66 -2.29 2.76 -8.13
N ALA A 67 -2.94 1.92 -7.32
CA ALA A 67 -3.32 0.58 -7.76
C ALA A 67 -4.36 0.60 -8.88
N LEU A 68 -5.39 1.45 -8.79
CA LEU A 68 -6.40 1.57 -9.83
C LEU A 68 -5.80 2.04 -11.16
N GLU A 69 -4.94 3.07 -11.14
CA GLU A 69 -4.23 3.55 -12.33
C GLU A 69 -3.33 2.46 -12.91
N SER A 70 -2.58 1.75 -12.06
CA SER A 70 -1.72 0.65 -12.49
C SER A 70 -2.52 -0.49 -13.13
N ALA A 71 -3.71 -0.77 -12.59
CA ALA A 71 -4.59 -1.81 -13.13
C ALA A 71 -5.23 -1.40 -14.46
N ILE A 72 -5.63 -0.14 -14.63
CA ILE A 72 -6.14 0.38 -15.91
C ILE A 72 -5.06 0.19 -16.99
N SER A 73 -3.84 0.68 -16.74
CA SER A 73 -2.74 0.52 -17.70
C SER A 73 -2.40 -0.95 -17.95
N ALA A 74 -2.36 -1.77 -16.90
CA ALA A 74 -2.09 -3.20 -17.04
C ALA A 74 -3.17 -3.93 -17.84
N PHE A 75 -4.44 -3.59 -17.66
CA PHE A 75 -5.54 -4.18 -18.40
C PHE A 75 -5.48 -3.84 -19.89
N GLN A 76 -5.22 -2.56 -20.21
CA GLN A 76 -5.08 -2.07 -21.59
C GLN A 76 -3.90 -2.72 -22.32
N GLU A 77 -2.78 -2.91 -21.61
CA GLU A 77 -1.56 -3.50 -22.17
C GLU A 77 -1.52 -5.04 -22.08
N GLY A 78 -2.56 -5.68 -21.52
CA GLY A 78 -2.61 -7.15 -21.36
C GLY A 78 -1.59 -7.72 -20.36
N LEU A 79 -1.25 -6.98 -19.31
CA LEU A 79 -0.22 -7.30 -18.31
C LEU A 79 -0.81 -8.02 -17.08
N ASP A 80 -1.25 -9.27 -17.25
CA ASP A 80 -1.92 -10.04 -16.20
C ASP A 80 -1.11 -10.17 -14.90
N TRP A 81 0.22 -10.30 -15.00
CA TRP A 81 1.07 -10.37 -13.81
C TRP A 81 1.01 -9.09 -12.97
N VAL A 82 0.91 -7.92 -13.62
CA VAL A 82 0.72 -6.64 -12.93
C VAL A 82 -0.66 -6.58 -12.29
N LEU A 83 -1.71 -7.05 -12.98
CA LEU A 83 -3.06 -7.17 -12.41
C LEU A 83 -3.09 -8.09 -11.18
N GLN A 84 -2.43 -9.26 -11.23
CA GLN A 84 -2.32 -10.19 -10.09
C GLN A 84 -1.63 -9.57 -8.88
N THR A 85 -0.52 -8.87 -9.11
CA THR A 85 0.25 -8.17 -8.08
C THR A 85 -0.57 -7.04 -7.46
N THR A 86 -1.29 -6.30 -8.29
CA THR A 86 -2.15 -5.20 -7.88
C THR A 86 -3.32 -5.72 -7.05
N SER A 87 -4.02 -6.75 -7.54
CA SER A 87 -5.13 -7.43 -6.84
C SER A 87 -4.71 -7.94 -5.46
N ARG A 88 -3.52 -8.55 -5.32
CA ARG A 88 -3.02 -8.95 -3.99
C ARG A 88 -2.86 -7.77 -3.04
N SER A 89 -2.36 -6.66 -3.56
CA SER A 89 -2.05 -5.47 -2.77
C SER A 89 -3.35 -4.79 -2.33
N THR A 90 -4.29 -4.59 -3.25
CA THR A 90 -5.61 -3.99 -2.96
C THR A 90 -6.39 -4.84 -1.97
N PHE A 91 -6.39 -6.16 -2.12
CA PHE A 91 -7.03 -7.06 -1.16
C PHE A 91 -6.48 -6.89 0.27
N GLU A 92 -5.16 -6.86 0.43
CA GLU A 92 -4.54 -6.69 1.76
C GLU A 92 -4.85 -5.30 2.34
N TRP A 93 -4.87 -4.26 1.50
CA TRP A 93 -5.23 -2.91 1.94
C TRP A 93 -6.72 -2.79 2.30
N THR A 94 -7.61 -3.49 1.59
CA THR A 94 -9.03 -3.59 1.97
C THR A 94 -9.15 -4.15 3.38
N LEU A 95 -8.40 -5.21 3.72
CA LEU A 95 -8.35 -5.74 5.08
C LEU A 95 -7.79 -4.73 6.09
N HIS A 96 -6.80 -3.91 5.72
CA HIS A 96 -6.35 -2.81 6.58
C HIS A 96 -7.48 -1.81 6.84
N ALA A 97 -8.21 -1.39 5.80
CA ALA A 97 -9.32 -0.46 5.93
C ALA A 97 -10.46 -1.03 6.80
N TYR A 98 -10.79 -2.32 6.66
CA TYR A 98 -11.72 -3.01 7.56
C TYR A 98 -11.25 -2.96 9.01
N VAL A 99 -9.97 -3.26 9.26
CA VAL A 99 -9.42 -3.16 10.62
C VAL A 99 -9.46 -1.72 11.14
N LEU A 100 -9.29 -0.70 10.30
CA LEU A 100 -9.43 0.68 10.75
C LEU A 100 -10.86 0.99 11.20
N ILE A 101 -11.86 0.64 10.40
CA ILE A 101 -13.26 1.03 10.64
C ILE A 101 -14.07 0.08 11.51
N GLU A 102 -13.55 -1.13 11.79
CA GLU A 102 -14.21 -2.15 12.61
C GLU A 102 -14.90 -1.62 13.89
N PRO A 103 -14.33 -0.69 14.69
CA PRO A 103 -15.02 -0.17 15.88
C PRO A 103 -16.34 0.57 15.58
N ILE A 104 -16.47 1.13 14.38
CA ILE A 104 -17.70 1.78 13.89
C ILE A 104 -18.68 0.72 13.37
N PHE A 105 -18.19 -0.30 12.66
CA PHE A 105 -19.06 -1.40 12.20
C PHE A 105 -19.66 -2.18 13.36
N ASP A 106 -18.84 -2.57 14.34
CA ASP A 106 -19.30 -3.27 15.56
C ASP A 106 -20.42 -2.47 16.24
N LEU A 107 -20.32 -1.13 16.23
CA LEU A 107 -21.34 -0.26 16.81
C LEU A 107 -22.64 -0.25 15.99
N ILE A 108 -22.53 -0.13 14.66
CA ILE A 108 -23.69 -0.15 13.75
C ILE A 108 -24.43 -1.50 13.83
N GLU A 109 -23.69 -2.61 13.93
CA GLU A 109 -24.29 -3.94 14.09
C GLU A 109 -25.04 -4.08 15.41
N LEU A 110 -24.49 -3.56 16.51
CA LEU A 110 -25.17 -3.52 17.80
C LEU A 110 -26.47 -2.70 17.74
N GLU A 111 -26.47 -1.54 17.06
CA GLU A 111 -27.66 -0.71 16.88
C GLU A 111 -28.75 -1.39 16.02
N LYS A 112 -28.34 -2.21 15.04
CA LYS A 112 -29.25 -2.97 14.17
C LYS A 112 -29.76 -4.26 14.79
N SER A 113 -29.12 -4.76 15.84
CA SER A 113 -29.52 -6.01 16.48
C SER A 113 -30.96 -5.88 17.03
N GLU A 114 -31.77 -6.93 16.84
CA GLU A 114 -33.19 -6.93 17.25
C GLU A 114 -33.37 -6.83 18.77
N HIS A 115 -32.28 -7.02 19.52
CA HIS A 115 -32.25 -6.83 20.96
C HIS A 115 -32.22 -5.32 21.21
N LYS A 116 -33.09 -4.80 22.08
CA LYS A 116 -33.21 -3.36 22.43
C LYS A 116 -31.95 -2.80 23.13
N VAL A 117 -30.80 -2.88 22.49
CA VAL A 117 -29.53 -2.34 22.97
C VAL A 117 -29.51 -0.87 22.59
N VAL A 118 -29.74 0.00 23.57
CA VAL A 118 -29.58 1.44 23.37
C VAL A 118 -28.09 1.76 23.40
N VAL A 119 -27.53 2.08 22.24
CA VAL A 119 -26.14 2.56 22.15
C VAL A 119 -26.05 3.97 22.72
N SER A 120 -25.25 4.11 23.78
CA SER A 120 -25.04 5.39 24.45
C SER A 120 -24.18 6.34 23.61
N SER A 121 -24.32 7.66 23.83
CA SER A 121 -23.40 8.66 23.25
C SER A 121 -21.94 8.39 23.59
N ARG A 122 -21.67 7.92 24.82
CA ARG A 122 -20.33 7.53 25.27
C ARG A 122 -19.75 6.37 24.46
N SER A 123 -20.58 5.40 24.07
CA SER A 123 -20.16 4.27 23.22
C SER A 123 -19.78 4.75 21.81
N ARG A 124 -20.56 5.69 21.25
CA ARG A 124 -20.24 6.35 19.96
C ARG A 124 -18.92 7.10 20.03
N GLU A 125 -18.75 7.96 21.03
CA GLU A 125 -17.49 8.71 21.24
C GLU A 125 -16.29 7.77 21.42
N TYR A 126 -16.47 6.68 22.16
CA TYR A 126 -15.43 5.66 22.34
C TYR A 126 -15.03 5.01 21.02
N SER A 127 -16.00 4.53 20.22
CA SER A 127 -15.71 3.92 18.91
C SER A 127 -15.00 4.90 17.98
N HIS A 128 -15.43 6.16 17.93
CA HIS A 128 -14.76 7.19 17.13
C HIS A 128 -13.30 7.39 17.56
N ARG A 129 -13.05 7.55 18.87
CA ARG A 129 -11.70 7.73 19.40
C ARG A 129 -10.81 6.53 19.09
N ILE A 130 -11.31 5.30 19.24
CA ILE A 130 -10.54 4.10 18.89
C ILE A 130 -10.21 4.08 17.39
N THR A 131 -11.14 4.47 16.52
CA THR A 131 -10.87 4.55 15.08
C THR A 131 -9.80 5.59 14.74
N VAL A 132 -9.80 6.77 15.39
CA VAL A 132 -8.70 7.76 15.27
C VAL A 132 -7.37 7.14 15.69
N GLU A 133 -7.33 6.43 16.82
CA GLU A 133 -6.12 5.77 17.29
C GLU A 133 -5.65 4.66 16.33
N ARG A 134 -6.56 3.91 15.69
CA ARG A 134 -6.20 2.94 14.66
C ARG A 134 -5.60 3.60 13.42
N LEU A 135 -6.11 4.76 12.99
CA LEU A 135 -5.55 5.55 11.90
C LEU A 135 -4.14 6.07 12.23
N ARG A 136 -3.92 6.54 13.47
CA ARG A 136 -2.59 6.92 13.97
C ARG A 136 -1.64 5.73 14.03
N ALA A 137 -2.10 4.58 14.49
CA ALA A 137 -1.34 3.33 14.48
C ALA A 137 -0.90 2.95 13.06
N TYR A 138 -1.80 3.09 12.08
CA TYR A 138 -1.50 2.83 10.67
C TYR A 138 -0.44 3.79 10.12
N ALA A 139 -0.56 5.10 10.41
CA ALA A 139 0.46 6.07 10.05
C ALA A 139 1.83 5.75 10.68
N ALA A 140 1.85 5.43 11.98
CA ALA A 140 3.07 5.04 12.69
C ALA A 140 3.71 3.78 12.10
N TRP A 141 2.92 2.78 11.72
CA TRP A 141 3.41 1.53 11.12
C TRP A 141 4.02 1.74 9.73
N CYS A 142 3.38 2.56 8.89
CA CYS A 142 3.94 2.95 7.60
C CYS A 142 5.26 3.70 7.78
N LEU A 143 5.29 4.73 8.65
CA LEU A 143 6.50 5.51 8.93
C LEU A 143 7.63 4.64 9.51
N TRP A 144 7.31 3.73 10.43
CA TRP A 144 8.29 2.81 11.00
C TRP A 144 8.89 1.89 9.93
N SER A 145 8.05 1.36 9.04
CA SER A 145 8.51 0.50 7.93
C SER A 145 9.46 1.25 6.99
N ASP A 146 9.14 2.50 6.63
CA ASP A 146 10.04 3.37 5.87
C ASP A 146 11.35 3.65 6.63
N GLY A 147 11.27 3.83 7.95
CA GLY A 147 12.43 4.02 8.82
C GLY A 147 13.37 2.80 8.83
N VAL A 148 12.82 1.58 8.85
CA VAL A 148 13.59 0.34 8.71
C VAL A 148 14.27 0.28 7.35
N PHE A 149 13.53 0.53 6.27
CA PHE A 149 14.07 0.55 4.90
C PHE A 149 15.26 1.51 4.76
N TYR A 150 15.13 2.76 5.24
CA TYR A 150 16.25 3.71 5.19
C TYR A 150 17.41 3.33 6.12
N SER A 151 17.14 2.62 7.23
CA SER A 151 18.21 2.11 8.11
C SER A 151 19.03 1.04 7.40
N ASP A 152 18.39 0.14 6.65
CA ASP A 152 19.05 -0.92 5.90
C ASP A 152 19.90 -0.35 4.74
N LEU A 153 19.38 0.67 4.04
CA LEU A 153 20.12 1.35 2.98
C LEU A 153 21.31 2.16 3.50
N LEU A 154 21.24 2.67 4.73
CA LEU A 154 22.34 3.39 5.39
C LEU A 154 23.28 2.47 6.18
N HIS A 155 23.01 1.17 6.23
CA HIS A 155 23.85 0.23 6.96
C HIS A 155 25.22 0.14 6.28
N PRO A 156 26.35 0.21 7.03
CA PRO A 156 27.70 0.25 6.44
C PRO A 156 27.97 -0.88 5.45
N LYS A 157 27.54 -2.11 5.77
CA LYS A 157 27.65 -3.26 4.87
C LYS A 157 26.88 -3.10 3.55
N THR A 158 25.70 -2.49 3.59
CA THR A 158 24.90 -2.25 2.38
C THR A 158 25.59 -1.20 1.51
N LEU A 159 26.02 -0.10 2.14
CA LEU A 159 26.74 0.98 1.45
C LEU A 159 28.04 0.48 0.81
N GLU A 160 28.84 -0.29 1.54
CA GLU A 160 30.08 -0.88 1.03
C GLU A 160 29.82 -1.73 -0.21
N ASN A 161 28.82 -2.60 -0.18
CA ASN A 161 28.52 -3.50 -1.30
C ASN A 161 27.90 -2.79 -2.51
N VAL A 162 27.02 -1.81 -2.29
CA VAL A 162 26.32 -1.11 -3.39
C VAL A 162 27.25 -0.16 -4.13
N TRP A 163 28.18 0.47 -3.42
CA TRP A 163 29.08 1.47 -3.96
C TRP A 163 30.49 0.93 -4.27
N ASP A 164 30.70 -0.39 -4.19
CA ASP A 164 31.98 -1.03 -4.58
C ASP A 164 32.14 -1.00 -6.11
N PRO A 165 33.15 -0.29 -6.66
CA PRO A 165 33.39 -0.28 -8.09
C PRO A 165 34.01 -1.58 -8.61
N ASN A 166 34.60 -2.41 -7.73
CA ASN A 166 35.45 -3.53 -8.17
C ASN A 166 34.71 -4.61 -8.97
N PRO A 167 33.47 -5.01 -8.64
CA PRO A 167 32.71 -5.95 -9.47
C PRO A 167 32.52 -5.42 -10.89
N ALA A 168 32.12 -4.15 -11.03
CA ALA A 168 31.97 -3.49 -12.32
C ALA A 168 33.30 -3.38 -13.08
N LYS A 169 34.37 -2.92 -12.41
CA LYS A 169 35.73 -2.83 -12.99
C LYS A 169 36.21 -4.19 -13.50
N LYS A 170 35.98 -5.28 -12.75
CA LYS A 170 36.36 -6.64 -13.16
C LYS A 170 35.65 -7.09 -14.43
N ILE A 171 34.35 -6.82 -14.55
CA ILE A 171 33.57 -7.14 -15.75
C ILE A 171 34.06 -6.31 -16.93
N LEU A 172 34.23 -5.00 -16.76
CA LEU A 172 34.67 -4.09 -17.83
C LEU A 172 36.12 -4.35 -18.29
N ALA A 173 36.99 -4.86 -17.42
CA ALA A 173 38.37 -5.15 -17.76
C ALA A 173 38.55 -6.39 -18.65
N ASN A 174 37.54 -7.26 -18.76
CA ASN A 174 37.58 -8.47 -19.57
C ASN A 174 36.46 -8.44 -20.62
N GLU A 175 36.83 -8.30 -21.89
CA GLU A 175 35.88 -8.23 -23.01
C GLU A 175 34.89 -9.41 -23.02
N LYS A 176 35.36 -10.63 -22.70
CA LYS A 176 34.48 -11.80 -22.67
C LYS A 176 33.48 -11.76 -21.51
N ASP A 177 33.89 -11.25 -20.36
CA ASP A 177 33.00 -11.11 -19.21
C ASP A 177 32.01 -9.97 -19.43
N ARG A 178 32.44 -8.89 -20.07
CA ARG A 178 31.59 -7.78 -20.50
C ARG A 178 30.57 -8.21 -21.54
N GLU A 179 31.00 -8.85 -22.64
CA GLU A 179 30.09 -9.39 -23.66
C GLU A 179 29.11 -10.39 -23.05
N GLY A 180 29.61 -11.25 -22.14
CA GLY A 180 28.78 -12.17 -21.37
C GLY A 180 27.72 -11.43 -20.56
N TYR A 181 28.13 -10.44 -19.78
CA TYR A 181 27.22 -9.64 -18.96
C TYR A 181 26.20 -8.89 -19.83
N GLU A 182 26.65 -8.13 -20.83
CA GLU A 182 25.78 -7.28 -21.65
C GLU A 182 24.77 -8.10 -22.45
N ARG A 183 25.11 -9.34 -22.82
CA ARG A 183 24.17 -10.27 -23.44
C ARG A 183 23.01 -10.70 -22.54
N PHE A 184 23.24 -10.81 -21.23
CA PHE A 184 22.22 -11.27 -20.28
C PHE A 184 21.50 -10.13 -19.56
N PHE A 185 22.19 -9.04 -19.28
CA PHE A 185 21.72 -7.96 -18.40
C PHE A 185 21.58 -6.61 -19.10
N GLY A 186 21.94 -6.52 -20.39
CA GLY A 186 21.99 -5.26 -21.13
C GLY A 186 23.26 -4.45 -20.83
N THR A 187 23.37 -3.27 -21.44
CA THR A 187 24.55 -2.40 -21.32
C THR A 187 24.91 -2.15 -19.86
N LEU A 188 26.20 -2.36 -19.53
CA LEU A 188 26.71 -2.10 -18.19
C LEU A 188 26.96 -0.59 -17.98
N GLU A 189 25.89 0.14 -17.66
CA GLU A 189 25.93 1.58 -17.35
C GLU A 189 26.28 1.81 -15.88
N VAL A 190 27.56 1.64 -15.53
CA VAL A 190 28.04 1.80 -14.14
C VAL A 190 29.17 2.81 -14.07
N GLU A 191 29.04 3.76 -13.16
CA GLU A 191 30.16 4.64 -12.80
C GLU A 191 31.21 3.80 -12.05
N THR A 192 32.47 3.93 -12.45
CA THR A 192 33.60 3.21 -11.83
C THR A 192 34.67 4.15 -11.30
N ASP A 193 34.53 5.44 -11.58
CA ASP A 193 35.33 6.49 -11.00
C ASP A 193 35.01 6.62 -9.49
N GLU A 194 36.02 6.38 -8.66
CA GLU A 194 35.87 6.35 -7.21
C GLU A 194 35.48 7.71 -6.64
N GLU A 195 35.94 8.81 -7.24
CA GLU A 195 35.63 10.16 -6.77
C GLU A 195 34.16 10.48 -7.01
N LYS A 196 33.65 10.19 -8.22
CA LYS A 196 32.24 10.38 -8.56
C LYS A 196 31.32 9.44 -7.80
N LEU A 197 31.71 8.19 -7.60
CA LEU A 197 30.95 7.24 -6.77
C LEU A 197 30.88 7.71 -5.33
N ASN A 198 32.00 8.15 -4.75
CA ASN A 198 32.02 8.68 -3.38
C ASN A 198 31.14 9.93 -3.26
N LYS A 199 31.20 10.84 -4.23
CA LYS A 199 30.33 12.03 -4.24
C LYS A 199 28.84 11.64 -4.30
N SER A 200 28.49 10.74 -5.21
CA SER A 200 27.10 10.27 -5.38
C SER A 200 26.60 9.53 -4.13
N ARG A 201 27.48 8.76 -3.50
CA ARG A 201 27.23 8.10 -2.22
C ARG A 201 26.95 9.12 -1.12
N GLU A 202 27.79 10.14 -0.96
CA GLU A 202 27.61 11.18 0.06
C GLU A 202 26.31 11.95 -0.13
N GLU A 203 25.96 12.31 -1.36
CA GLU A 203 24.69 12.97 -1.71
C GLU A 203 23.49 12.09 -1.33
N MET A 204 23.52 10.82 -1.74
CA MET A 204 22.48 9.85 -1.43
C MET A 204 22.35 9.62 0.08
N GLU A 205 23.47 9.43 0.78
CA GLU A 205 23.49 9.26 2.23
C GLU A 205 22.88 10.49 2.93
N GLY A 206 23.21 11.70 2.48
CA GLY A 206 22.62 12.94 2.99
C GLY A 206 21.10 12.95 2.84
N ILE A 207 20.57 12.59 1.66
CA ILE A 207 19.13 12.49 1.40
C ILE A 207 18.47 11.46 2.32
N TYR A 208 19.04 10.25 2.43
CA TYR A 208 18.44 9.18 3.22
C TYR A 208 18.49 9.47 4.72
N ARG A 209 19.60 10.04 5.22
CA ARG A 209 19.69 10.51 6.61
C ARG A 209 18.65 11.60 6.89
N GLY A 210 18.44 12.53 5.96
CA GLY A 210 17.40 13.55 6.08
C GLY A 210 15.98 12.96 6.15
N LYS A 211 15.67 12.00 5.27
CA LYS A 211 14.37 11.29 5.29
C LYS A 211 14.18 10.51 6.60
N LYS A 212 15.20 9.75 7.02
CA LYS A 212 15.16 8.99 8.27
C LYS A 212 15.00 9.89 9.49
N ALA A 213 15.74 10.99 9.58
CA ALA A 213 15.65 11.93 10.69
C ALA A 213 14.24 12.57 10.79
N ARG A 214 13.58 12.84 9.66
CA ARG A 214 12.19 13.30 9.63
C ARG A 214 11.24 12.23 10.18
N ILE A 215 11.38 10.99 9.73
CA ILE A 215 10.57 9.85 10.20
C ILE A 215 10.76 9.64 11.70
N ASP A 216 12.01 9.55 12.17
CA ASP A 216 12.33 9.35 13.58
C ASP A 216 11.68 10.45 14.45
N ARG A 217 11.72 11.70 13.99
CA ARG A 217 11.10 12.84 14.66
C ARG A 217 9.57 12.72 14.72
N TRP A 218 8.92 12.32 13.63
CA TRP A 218 7.46 12.12 13.60
C TRP A 218 7.02 10.98 14.51
N LEU A 219 7.79 9.89 14.55
CA LEU A 219 7.52 8.75 15.44
C LEU A 219 7.70 9.09 16.93
N GLN A 220 8.43 10.16 17.28
CA GLN A 220 8.50 10.69 18.64
C GLN A 220 7.37 11.68 18.98
N ASP A 221 6.50 12.06 18.03
CA ASP A 221 5.35 12.90 18.35
C ASP A 221 4.42 12.20 19.36
N ALA A 222 3.86 12.96 20.29
CA ALA A 222 3.03 12.43 21.38
C ALA A 222 1.84 11.58 20.88
N GLN A 223 1.30 11.89 19.70
CA GLN A 223 0.19 11.14 19.10
C GLN A 223 0.60 9.77 18.52
N LEU A 224 1.88 9.60 18.18
CA LEU A 224 2.40 8.37 17.55
C LEU A 224 3.31 7.54 18.46
N LYS A 225 3.88 8.16 19.50
CA LYS A 225 4.93 7.56 20.31
C LYS A 225 4.54 6.21 20.91
N SER A 226 3.34 6.10 21.49
CA SER A 226 2.85 4.85 22.07
C SER A 226 2.79 3.70 21.04
N TRP A 227 2.38 4.01 19.81
CA TRP A 227 2.35 3.06 18.70
C TRP A 227 3.75 2.73 18.21
N SER A 228 4.65 3.71 18.09
CA SER A 228 6.06 3.49 17.72
C SER A 228 6.78 2.58 18.71
N ASP A 229 6.60 2.82 20.01
CA ASP A 229 7.19 2.02 21.09
C ASP A 229 6.62 0.58 21.04
N LYS A 230 5.32 0.42 20.80
CA LYS A 230 4.66 -0.88 20.62
C LYS A 230 5.20 -1.65 19.41
N ILE A 231 5.33 -0.99 18.25
CA ILE A 231 5.88 -1.60 17.03
C ILE A 231 7.31 -2.08 17.29
N THR A 232 8.13 -1.24 17.94
CA THR A 232 9.52 -1.57 18.30
C THR A 232 9.60 -2.76 19.28
N GLN A 233 8.65 -2.87 20.20
CA GLN A 233 8.58 -4.04 21.08
C GLN A 233 8.24 -5.31 20.28
N LEU A 234 7.22 -5.25 19.42
CA LEU A 234 6.81 -6.37 18.56
C LEU A 234 7.95 -6.80 17.62
N SER A 235 8.76 -5.87 17.11
CA SER A 235 9.87 -6.17 16.20
C SER A 235 10.96 -7.01 16.85
N ARG A 236 11.16 -6.83 18.16
CA ARG A 236 12.16 -7.57 18.94
C ARG A 236 11.71 -8.97 19.29
N THR A 237 10.41 -9.21 19.40
CA THR A 237 9.84 -10.50 19.79
C THR A 237 9.41 -11.36 18.61
N SER A 238 9.15 -10.75 17.45
CA SER A 238 8.66 -11.45 16.27
C SER A 238 9.82 -11.99 15.42
N LYS A 239 9.70 -13.23 14.93
CA LYS A 239 10.71 -13.86 14.05
C LYS A 239 10.63 -13.43 12.58
N GLY A 240 9.84 -12.41 12.25
CA GLY A 240 9.58 -11.99 10.87
C GLY A 240 9.05 -10.56 10.78
N ALA A 241 8.67 -10.16 9.56
CA ALA A 241 8.10 -8.85 9.30
C ALA A 241 6.81 -8.62 10.12
N ILE A 242 6.66 -7.41 10.66
CA ILE A 242 5.48 -7.04 11.45
C ILE A 242 4.40 -6.56 10.49
N SER A 243 3.30 -7.30 10.40
CA SER A 243 2.12 -6.83 9.67
C SER A 243 1.35 -5.79 10.48
N PHE A 244 0.58 -4.93 9.81
CA PHE A 244 -0.31 -3.97 10.46
C PHE A 244 -1.27 -4.64 11.45
N PHE A 245 -1.72 -5.87 11.16
CA PHE A 245 -2.62 -6.62 12.03
C PHE A 245 -2.02 -6.95 13.40
N ASN A 246 -0.69 -7.12 13.47
CA ASN A 246 0.02 -7.47 14.71
C ASN A 246 -0.06 -6.36 15.77
N LEU A 247 -0.41 -5.13 15.37
CA LEU A 247 -0.59 -4.01 16.30
C LEU A 247 -1.82 -4.16 17.19
N PHE A 248 -2.80 -4.97 16.79
CA PHE A 248 -4.04 -5.16 17.55
C PHE A 248 -4.17 -6.58 18.09
N ASP A 249 -3.50 -7.54 17.46
CA ASP A 249 -3.45 -8.94 17.87
C ASP A 249 -2.08 -9.51 17.45
N PRO A 250 -1.14 -9.77 18.38
CA PRO A 250 0.21 -10.23 18.05
C PRO A 250 0.24 -11.50 17.20
N ASP A 251 -0.76 -12.37 17.34
CA ASP A 251 -0.85 -13.62 16.60
C ASP A 251 -1.68 -13.50 15.31
N ALA A 252 -2.05 -12.27 14.92
CA ALA A 252 -2.86 -12.04 13.74
C ALA A 252 -2.14 -12.44 12.46
N THR A 253 -2.91 -13.07 11.57
CA THR A 253 -2.53 -13.36 10.19
C THR A 253 -3.68 -12.96 9.27
N VAL A 254 -3.41 -12.72 7.98
CA VAL A 254 -4.45 -12.50 6.97
C VAL A 254 -5.50 -13.60 7.04
N ALA A 255 -5.05 -14.84 7.18
CA ALA A 255 -5.92 -16.00 7.32
C ALA A 255 -6.87 -15.90 8.53
N LYS A 256 -6.37 -15.48 9.70
CA LYS A 256 -7.22 -15.27 10.90
C LYS A 256 -8.17 -14.10 10.73
N LYS A 257 -7.75 -13.01 10.07
CA LYS A 257 -8.61 -11.86 9.76
C LYS A 257 -9.75 -12.24 8.83
N LEU A 258 -9.46 -12.98 7.76
CA LEU A 258 -10.49 -13.51 6.86
C LEU A 258 -11.45 -14.45 7.57
N LYS A 259 -10.97 -15.29 8.50
CA LYS A 259 -11.86 -16.13 9.32
C LYS A 259 -12.80 -15.28 10.18
N LYS A 260 -12.33 -14.16 10.75
CA LYS A 260 -13.18 -13.25 11.53
C LYS A 260 -14.30 -12.62 10.69
N LEU A 261 -14.03 -12.34 9.42
CA LEU A 261 -14.99 -11.77 8.48
C LEU A 261 -15.89 -12.81 7.78
N ASP A 262 -15.75 -14.09 8.12
CA ASP A 262 -16.38 -15.22 7.40
C ASP A 262 -16.00 -15.31 5.90
N LEU A 263 -14.84 -14.77 5.54
CA LEU A 263 -14.30 -14.71 4.17
C LEU A 263 -13.10 -15.65 3.99
N ARG A 264 -13.05 -16.76 4.74
CA ARG A 264 -11.88 -17.66 4.75
C ARG A 264 -11.57 -18.23 3.36
N PHE A 265 -12.58 -18.38 2.51
CA PHE A 265 -12.42 -18.81 1.12
C PHE A 265 -11.49 -17.88 0.30
N GLY A 266 -11.48 -16.57 0.60
CA GLY A 266 -10.62 -15.58 -0.07
C GLY A 266 -9.12 -15.79 0.18
N TYR A 267 -8.74 -16.60 1.18
CA TYR A 267 -7.33 -16.88 1.48
C TYR A 267 -6.62 -17.61 0.34
N VAL A 268 -7.34 -18.40 -0.46
CA VAL A 268 -6.77 -19.11 -1.61
C VAL A 268 -6.22 -18.11 -2.63
N GLN A 269 -6.99 -17.06 -2.93
CA GLN A 269 -6.57 -16.03 -3.88
C GLN A 269 -5.34 -15.27 -3.36
N TYR A 270 -5.38 -14.86 -2.08
CA TYR A 270 -4.23 -14.23 -1.42
C TYR A 270 -2.95 -15.08 -1.51
N SER A 271 -3.06 -16.37 -1.21
CA SER A 271 -1.92 -17.30 -1.23
C SER A 271 -1.39 -17.53 -2.64
N LYS A 272 -2.27 -17.69 -3.64
CA LYS A 272 -1.88 -17.88 -5.04
C LYS A 272 -1.06 -16.69 -5.56
N SER A 273 -1.55 -15.47 -5.34
CA SER A 273 -0.84 -14.27 -5.79
C SER A 273 0.46 -14.04 -5.01
N SER A 274 0.52 -14.39 -3.72
CA SER A 274 1.76 -14.35 -2.94
C SER A 274 2.82 -15.31 -3.50
N MET A 275 2.43 -16.55 -3.86
CA MET A 275 3.36 -17.50 -4.49
C MET A 275 3.84 -17.01 -5.87
N ALA A 276 2.96 -16.39 -6.65
CA ALA A 276 3.33 -15.81 -7.94
C ALA A 276 4.36 -14.67 -7.77
N LEU A 277 4.11 -13.76 -6.82
CA LEU A 277 4.99 -12.64 -6.50
C LEU A 277 6.38 -13.05 -6.04
N HIS A 278 6.48 -14.10 -5.22
CA HIS A 278 7.75 -14.62 -4.76
C HIS A 278 8.43 -15.56 -5.77
N GLY A 279 7.86 -15.74 -6.97
CA GLY A 279 8.41 -16.61 -8.01
C GLY A 279 8.38 -18.11 -7.64
N SER A 280 7.64 -18.49 -6.60
CA SER A 280 7.59 -19.86 -6.09
C SER A 280 6.42 -20.66 -6.68
N SER A 281 5.86 -20.21 -7.80
CA SER A 281 4.71 -20.85 -8.47
C SER A 281 5.03 -21.15 -9.92
N MET A 282 4.80 -22.39 -10.33
CA MET A 282 4.97 -22.83 -11.71
C MET A 282 3.66 -22.70 -12.50
N GLU A 283 2.56 -23.21 -11.95
CA GLU A 283 1.24 -23.21 -12.61
C GLU A 283 0.62 -21.83 -12.86
N GLN A 284 1.19 -20.77 -12.26
CA GLN A 284 0.79 -19.40 -12.55
C GLN A 284 1.35 -18.88 -13.89
N PHE A 285 2.48 -19.44 -14.35
CA PHE A 285 3.16 -19.00 -15.58
C PHE A 285 3.12 -20.06 -16.69
N ILE A 286 2.83 -21.32 -16.36
CA ILE A 286 2.69 -22.40 -17.34
C ILE A 286 1.38 -23.17 -17.14
N ASN A 287 0.75 -23.55 -18.25
CA ASN A 287 -0.30 -24.55 -18.30
C ASN A 287 0.34 -25.93 -18.27
N ILE A 288 -0.06 -26.77 -17.32
CA ILE A 288 0.40 -28.16 -17.20
C ILE A 288 -0.80 -29.07 -17.46
N GLY A 289 -0.87 -29.61 -18.68
CA GLY A 289 -1.81 -30.66 -19.03
C GLY A 289 -1.22 -32.06 -18.85
N ASN A 290 -2.04 -33.08 -19.03
CA ASN A 290 -1.61 -34.49 -18.89
C ASN A 290 -0.51 -34.91 -19.87
N SER A 291 -0.41 -34.25 -21.03
CA SER A 291 0.55 -34.58 -22.10
C SER A 291 1.21 -33.35 -22.75
N VAL A 292 0.85 -32.14 -22.33
CA VAL A 292 1.31 -30.90 -22.96
C VAL A 292 1.59 -29.86 -21.86
N ILE A 293 2.71 -29.17 -21.98
CA ILE A 293 3.07 -28.02 -21.14
C ILE A 293 3.20 -26.81 -22.07
N THR A 294 2.46 -25.73 -21.79
CA THR A 294 2.55 -24.48 -22.56
C THR A 294 2.73 -23.27 -21.65
N PRO A 295 3.61 -22.31 -21.97
CA PRO A 295 3.65 -21.04 -21.27
C PRO A 295 2.31 -20.30 -21.37
N LYS A 296 1.89 -19.66 -20.27
CA LYS A 296 0.77 -18.71 -20.26
C LYS A 296 1.29 -17.37 -20.78
N LEU A 297 1.36 -17.23 -22.09
CA LEU A 297 1.68 -15.98 -22.77
C LEU A 297 0.39 -15.47 -23.41
N ASN A 298 -0.19 -14.40 -22.85
CA ASN A 298 -1.29 -13.68 -23.49
C ASN A 298 -0.69 -12.59 -24.40
N MET A 299 -1.25 -12.48 -25.62
CA MET A 299 -0.91 -11.42 -26.58
C MET A 299 -1.62 -10.11 -26.17
N PRO A 300 -1.13 -8.93 -26.61
CA PRO A 300 -1.66 -7.63 -26.17
C PRO A 300 -3.16 -7.44 -26.47
N ASN A 301 -3.75 -6.53 -25.69
CA ASN A 301 -5.06 -5.87 -25.86
C ASN A 301 -6.30 -6.44 -25.16
N GLN A 302 -6.21 -7.48 -24.31
CA GLN A 302 -7.28 -7.80 -23.34
C GLN A 302 -6.65 -8.48 -22.13
N GLY A 303 -6.30 -7.71 -21.09
CA GLY A 303 -5.91 -8.28 -19.81
C GLY A 303 -7.04 -9.09 -19.18
N ASP A 304 -6.72 -9.90 -18.19
CA ASP A 304 -7.70 -10.72 -17.46
C ASP A 304 -8.80 -9.84 -16.84
N GLU A 305 -10.00 -9.89 -17.44
CA GLU A 305 -11.18 -9.14 -17.02
C GLU A 305 -11.56 -9.43 -15.56
N THR A 306 -11.41 -10.67 -15.10
CA THR A 306 -11.75 -11.07 -13.73
C THR A 306 -10.78 -10.44 -12.72
N LEU A 307 -9.49 -10.42 -13.04
CA LEU A 307 -8.49 -9.75 -12.20
C LEU A 307 -8.68 -8.24 -12.19
N PHE A 308 -9.00 -7.64 -13.34
CA PHE A 308 -9.27 -6.21 -13.42
C PHE A 308 -10.53 -5.83 -12.63
N GLU A 309 -11.63 -6.55 -12.81
CA GLU A 309 -12.87 -6.39 -12.04
C GLU A 309 -12.62 -6.53 -10.53
N THR A 310 -11.78 -7.49 -10.12
CA THR A 310 -11.40 -7.67 -8.71
C THR A 310 -10.70 -6.41 -8.17
N VAL A 311 -9.74 -5.85 -8.92
CA VAL A 311 -9.06 -4.62 -8.50
C VAL A 311 -10.03 -3.43 -8.44
N ILE A 312 -10.91 -3.28 -9.43
CA ILE A 312 -11.95 -2.23 -9.44
C ILE A 312 -12.83 -2.37 -8.18
N SER A 313 -13.27 -3.58 -7.87
CA SER A 313 -14.12 -3.89 -6.72
C SER A 313 -13.41 -3.60 -5.39
N ASP A 314 -12.17 -4.05 -5.22
CA ASP A 314 -11.36 -3.78 -4.03
C ASP A 314 -11.12 -2.28 -3.84
N CYS A 315 -10.75 -1.55 -4.90
CA CYS A 315 -10.55 -0.10 -4.86
C CYS A 315 -11.85 0.64 -4.54
N ASN A 316 -12.98 0.22 -5.10
CA ASN A 316 -14.29 0.77 -4.76
C ASN A 316 -14.63 0.52 -3.29
N CYS A 317 -14.38 -0.69 -2.79
CA CYS A 317 -14.55 -1.02 -1.37
C CYS A 317 -13.67 -0.13 -0.49
N LEU A 318 -12.39 0.01 -0.82
CA LEU A 318 -11.45 0.93 -0.15
C LEU A 318 -11.99 2.35 -0.10
N PHE A 319 -12.45 2.91 -1.23
CA PHE A 319 -13.00 4.26 -1.27
C PHE A 319 -14.29 4.40 -0.47
N VAL A 320 -15.17 3.39 -0.46
CA VAL A 320 -16.35 3.39 0.41
C VAL A 320 -15.95 3.41 1.89
N LEU A 321 -15.03 2.54 2.31
CA LEU A 321 -14.54 2.48 3.69
C LEU A 321 -13.83 3.79 4.08
N LEU A 322 -13.02 4.36 3.19
CA LEU A 322 -12.38 5.65 3.39
C LEU A 322 -13.40 6.79 3.47
N GLY A 323 -14.45 6.79 2.65
CA GLY A 323 -15.56 7.74 2.73
C GLY A 323 -16.30 7.64 4.06
N MET A 324 -16.52 6.43 4.57
CA MET A 324 -17.09 6.22 5.90
C MET A 324 -16.15 6.72 7.01
N LEU A 325 -14.85 6.42 6.94
CA LEU A 325 -13.84 6.95 7.87
C LEU A 325 -13.85 8.47 7.86
N ASN A 326 -13.94 9.09 6.67
CA ASN A 326 -14.02 10.54 6.55
C ASN A 326 -15.30 11.09 7.18
N HIS A 327 -16.45 10.52 6.85
CA HIS A 327 -17.76 10.98 7.31
C HIS A 327 -17.95 10.83 8.82
N PHE A 328 -17.70 9.63 9.36
CA PHE A 328 -17.93 9.36 10.78
C PHE A 328 -16.83 9.93 11.66
N VAL A 329 -15.57 9.83 11.23
CA VAL A 329 -14.44 10.05 12.14
C VAL A 329 -13.73 11.36 11.83
N LEU A 330 -13.30 11.55 10.59
CA LEU A 330 -12.49 12.73 10.27
C LEU A 330 -13.33 14.01 10.29
N LYS A 331 -14.52 14.12 9.69
CA LYS A 331 -15.28 15.39 9.65
C LYS A 331 -15.76 15.91 11.03
N ASN A 332 -15.71 15.10 12.09
CA ASN A 332 -16.15 15.50 13.43
C ASN A 332 -15.01 16.12 14.27
N GLU A 333 -14.83 17.44 14.16
CA GLU A 333 -13.77 18.19 14.88
C GLU A 333 -13.80 18.02 16.42
N LYS A 334 -14.99 17.85 17.02
CA LYS A 334 -15.18 17.74 18.48
C LYS A 334 -14.46 16.54 19.13
N VAL A 335 -14.03 15.56 18.33
CA VAL A 335 -13.47 14.28 18.80
C VAL A 335 -11.97 14.16 18.51
N ARG A 336 -11.37 15.13 17.78
CA ARG A 336 -9.94 15.11 17.42
C ARG A 336 -9.00 15.66 18.52
N GLY A 337 -9.56 16.13 19.63
CA GLY A 337 -8.86 16.79 20.76
C GLY A 337 -8.04 15.85 21.64
#